data_AF-A0A845I187-F1
#
_entry.id   AF-A0A845I187-F1
#
_cell.length_a   1.000
_cell.length_b   1.000
_cell.length_c   1.000
_cell.angle_alpha   90.00
_cell.angle_beta   90.00
_cell.angle_gamma   90.00
#
_symmetry.space_group_name_H-M   'P 1'
#
loop_
_entity.id
_entity.type
_entity.pdbx_description
1 polymer ?
#
loop_
_entity_poly.entity_id
_entity_poly.type
_entity_poly.pdbx_seq_one_letter_code
_entity_poly.pdbx_strand_id
1 'polypeptide(L)' 'MTTVVDCPTCGAKVEWTPANRYRPFCSERCKKIDLGAWAEEKYAIPAAPPKDPLDQE' A
#
# COMPACT_ATOMS: atom_id res chain seq x y z
N MET A 1 23.81 -7.03 -4.08
CA MET A 1 23.00 -6.83 -2.86
C MET A 1 21.55 -6.90 -3.25
N THR A 2 20.75 -7.66 -2.52
CA THR A 2 19.31 -7.81 -2.77
C THR A 2 18.57 -6.70 -2.03
N THR A 3 17.67 -6.00 -2.72
CA THR A 3 16.78 -5.01 -2.09
C THR A 3 15.83 -5.69 -1.12
N VAL A 4 15.66 -5.10 0.07
CA VAL A 4 14.70 -5.58 1.08
C VAL A 4 13.63 -4.50 1.28
N VAL A 5 12.36 -4.90 1.25
CA VAL A 5 11.21 -4.02 1.43
C VAL A 5 10.33 -4.50 2.59
N ASP A 6 9.47 -3.63 3.11
CA ASP A 6 8.45 -4.01 4.09
C ASP A 6 7.18 -4.51 3.39
N CYS A 7 6.64 -5.63 3.85
CA CYS A 7 5.33 -6.11 3.44
C CYS A 7 4.28 -5.06 3.84
N PRO A 8 3.51 -4.49 2.90
CA PRO A 8 2.58 -3.40 3.22
C PRO A 8 1.41 -3.84 4.12
N THR A 9 1.12 -5.15 4.17
CA THR A 9 0.02 -5.69 4.99
C THR A 9 0.41 -5.94 6.43
N CYS A 10 1.66 -6.34 6.71
CA CYS A 10 2.06 -6.81 8.05
C CYS A 10 3.43 -6.32 8.53
N GLY A 11 4.17 -5.56 7.71
CA GLY A 11 5.47 -5.00 8.06
C GLY A 11 6.64 -5.98 8.05
N ALA A 12 6.45 -7.24 7.68
CA ALA A 12 7.54 -8.21 7.58
C ALA A 12 8.56 -7.79 6.52
N LYS A 13 9.86 -7.94 6.80
CA LYS A 13 10.95 -7.69 5.83
C LYS A 13 10.94 -8.76 4.74
N VAL A 14 10.95 -8.33 3.48
CA VAL A 14 10.85 -9.19 2.30
C VAL A 14 11.99 -8.88 1.33
N GLU A 15 12.74 -9.92 0.96
CA GLU A 15 13.74 -9.82 -0.11
C GLU A 15 13.07 -9.70 -1.49
N TRP A 16 13.55 -8.75 -2.30
CA TRP A 16 13.05 -8.51 -3.65
C TRP A 16 13.67 -9.47 -4.67
N THR A 17 13.41 -10.77 -4.55
CA THR A 17 13.95 -11.81 -5.46
C THR A 17 12.85 -12.58 -6.21
N PRO A 18 13.11 -13.09 -7.44
CA PRO A 18 12.19 -13.94 -8.20
C PRO A 18 11.62 -15.13 -7.43
N ALA A 19 12.35 -15.66 -6.43
CA ALA A 19 11.89 -16.76 -5.58
C ALA A 19 10.64 -16.38 -4.78
N ASN A 20 10.50 -15.13 -4.32
CA ASN A 20 9.25 -14.66 -3.75
C ASN A 20 8.27 -14.24 -4.84
N ARG A 21 7.31 -15.13 -5.14
CA ARG A 21 6.25 -14.91 -6.14
C ARG A 21 5.21 -13.87 -5.73
N TYR A 22 5.20 -13.44 -4.47
CA TYR A 22 4.18 -12.54 -3.91
C TYR A 22 4.69 -11.14 -3.60
N ARG A 23 5.91 -10.77 -4.01
CA ARG A 23 6.45 -9.41 -3.81
C ARG A 23 5.45 -8.33 -4.26
N PRO A 24 5.27 -7.23 -3.50
CA PRO A 24 6.01 -6.83 -2.29
C PRO A 24 5.58 -7.56 -1.00
N PHE A 25 4.60 -8.44 -1.05
CA PHE A 25 4.06 -9.13 0.11
C PHE A 25 4.93 -10.31 0.56
N CYS A 26 4.87 -10.65 1.85
CA CYS A 26 5.57 -11.81 2.40
C CYS A 26 4.88 -13.15 2.08
N SER A 27 3.61 -13.12 1.65
CA SER A 27 2.81 -14.32 1.39
C SER A 27 1.59 -14.02 0.52
N GLU A 28 0.99 -15.07 -0.05
CA GLU A 28 -0.28 -14.98 -0.78
C GLU A 28 -1.41 -14.43 0.11
N ARG A 29 -1.43 -14.78 1.39
CA ARG A 29 -2.42 -14.29 2.36
C ARG A 29 -2.38 -12.77 2.47
N CYS A 30 -1.18 -12.19 2.61
CA CYS A 30 -1.04 -10.74 2.71
C CYS A 30 -1.49 -10.03 1.43
N LYS A 31 -1.13 -10.57 0.25
CA LYS A 31 -1.62 -10.09 -1.04
C LYS A 31 -3.15 -10.07 -1.10
N LYS A 32 -3.82 -11.12 -0.64
CA LYS A 32 -5.30 -11.22 -0.64
C LYS A 32 -5.96 -10.25 0.34
N ILE A 33 -5.37 -10.04 1.52
CA ILE A 33 -5.88 -9.07 2.49
C ILE A 33 -5.82 -7.65 1.92
N ASP A 34 -4.69 -7.29 1.31
CA ASP A 34 -4.52 -5.99 0.65
C ASP A 34 -5.57 -5.78 -0.45
N LEU A 35 -5.74 -6.79 -1.33
CA LEU A 35 -6.79 -6.77 -2.36
C LEU A 35 -8.20 -6.59 -1.76
N GLY A 36 -8.50 -7.25 -0.63
CA GLY A 36 -9.76 -7.07 0.08
C GLY A 36 -9.93 -5.66 0.63
N ALA A 37 -8.88 -5.07 1.20
CA ALA A 37 -8.92 -3.69 1.69
C ALA A 37 -9.15 -2.67 0.56
N TRP A 38 -8.62 -2.92 -0.64
CA TRP A 38 -8.95 -2.15 -1.83
C TRP A 38 -10.42 -2.29 -2.24
N ALA A 39 -10.93 -3.53 -2.28
CA ALA A 39 -12.32 -3.79 -2.65
C ALA A 39 -13.33 -3.21 -1.64
N GLU A 40 -12.94 -3.10 -0.37
CA GLU A 40 -13.72 -2.51 0.72
C GLU A 40 -13.51 -1.00 0.87
N GLU A 41 -12.82 -0.34 -0.09
CA GLU A 41 -12.56 1.11 -0.09
C GLU A 41 -11.87 1.62 1.19
N LYS A 42 -11.07 0.78 1.85
CA LYS A 42 -10.34 1.16 3.08
C LYS A 42 -9.16 2.10 2.81
N TYR A 43 -8.67 2.12 1.57
CA TYR A 43 -7.63 3.06 1.15
C TYR A 43 -8.27 4.30 0.53
N ALA A 44 -8.09 5.43 1.20
CA ALA A 44 -8.54 6.73 0.73
C ALA A 44 -7.40 7.75 0.88
N ILE A 45 -7.30 8.67 -0.07
CA ILE A 45 -6.41 9.83 0.02
C ILE A 45 -7.25 10.98 0.59
N PRO A 46 -6.90 11.54 1.76
CA PRO A 46 -7.61 12.70 2.30
C PRO A 46 -7.59 13.86 1.30
N ALA A 47 -8.77 14.42 1.00
CA ALA A 47 -8.86 15.65 0.23
C ALA A 47 -8.55 16.84 1.15
N ALA A 48 -7.74 17.78 0.66
CA ALA A 48 -7.71 19.11 1.24
C ALA A 48 -9.10 19.75 1.06
N PRO A 49 -9.58 20.58 2.02
CA PRO A 49 -10.79 21.34 1.81
C PRO A 49 -10.65 22.14 0.50
N PRO A 50 -11.73 22.26 -0.30
CA PRO A 50 -11.70 23.11 -1.48
C PRO A 50 -11.29 24.52 -1.04
N LYS A 51 -10.30 25.10 -1.74
CA LYS A 51 -9.95 26.50 -1.55
C LYS A 51 -11.19 27.32 -1.85
N ASP A 52 -11.63 28.16 -0.91
CA ASP A 52 -12.75 29.05 -1.16
C ASP A 52 -12.30 30.03 -2.27
N PRO A 53 -13.08 30.22 -3.35
CA PRO A 53 -12.79 31.25 -4.34
C PRO A 53 -12.60 32.65 -3.74
N LEU A 54 -13.09 32.90 -2.52
CA LEU A 54 -12.97 34.14 -1.77
C LEU A 54 -11.67 34.28 -0.96
N ASP A 55 -10.85 33.22 -0.84
CA ASP A 55 -9.55 33.29 -0.14
C ASP A 55 -8.45 33.98 -0.99
N GLN A 56 -8.80 34.47 -2.18
CA GLN A 56 -7.94 35.26 -3.07
C GLN A 56 -8.31 36.74 -2.99
N GLU A 57 -8.08 37.39 -1.86
CA GLU A 57 -8.03 38.86 -1.72
C GLU A 57 -6.64 39.33 -1.31
#